data_AF-A0AAV9NR56-F1
#
_entry.id   AF-A0AAV9NR56-F1
#
_cell.length_a   1.000
_cell.length_b   1.000
_cell.length_c   1.000
_cell.angle_alpha   90.00
_cell.angle_beta   90.00
_cell.angle_gamma   90.00
#
_symmetry.space_group_name_H-M   'P 1'
#
loop_
_entity.id
_entity.type
_entity.pdbx_description
1 polymer ?
#
loop_
_entity_poly.entity_id
_entity_poly.type
_entity_poly.pdbx_seq_one_letter_code
_entity_poly.pdbx_strand_id
1 'polypeptide(L)'
;MSAIKYRHLSRSSSHRQALLRNLVTSLIEHETISTTFAKAKEAQRMAEKLITLGKRNTGAARLQAQAIFYEPEKHIPKLFGPLRERYASRPGGYTRVLRQENRAKDQAETAILCLVDGPKDVRWHMTARTLVHERENDRSMHEMTLMNVRKVTRFREGGLELLEEEVRKLERGGGGGGAVAAKEAGKEAEEDAEDEWEDIDDEVIKHKEARRRRLAKERELNGEEVEALKSDIAEAGDRDDRKTRRMKWKLREIERRRDELAKEEFPVSLASSIRIGGSRKRRRLAARQAKITNITVEA
;
A
#
# COMPACT_ATOMS: atom_id res chain seq x y z
N MET A 1 -37.38 -25.81 -24.75
CA MET A 1 -36.31 -24.83 -25.07
C MET A 1 -35.21 -24.96 -24.02
N SER A 2 -34.01 -25.43 -24.40
CA SER A 2 -32.88 -25.48 -23.46
C SER A 2 -32.55 -24.05 -22.99
N ALA A 3 -32.59 -23.80 -21.68
CA ALA A 3 -32.23 -22.51 -21.13
C ALA A 3 -30.77 -22.17 -21.52
N ILE A 4 -30.57 -20.99 -22.11
CA ILE A 4 -29.26 -20.53 -22.56
C ILE A 4 -28.36 -20.35 -21.33
N LYS A 5 -27.32 -21.18 -21.19
CA LYS A 5 -26.41 -21.22 -20.02
C LYS A 5 -25.45 -20.03 -19.92
N TYR A 6 -25.17 -19.38 -21.04
CA TYR A 6 -24.22 -18.27 -21.18
C TYR A 6 -24.55 -17.43 -22.42
N ARG A 7 -24.11 -16.17 -22.48
CA ARG A 7 -24.32 -15.32 -23.66
C ARG A 7 -23.51 -15.82 -24.85
N HIS A 8 -24.13 -15.85 -26.03
CA HIS A 8 -23.45 -16.26 -27.27
C HIS A 8 -22.57 -15.15 -27.88
N LEU A 9 -22.79 -13.88 -27.50
CA LEU A 9 -22.03 -12.70 -27.95
C LEU A 9 -21.96 -12.57 -29.49
N SER A 10 -22.98 -13.06 -30.19
CA SER A 10 -23.08 -13.11 -31.65
C SER A 10 -21.84 -13.69 -32.33
N ARG A 11 -21.26 -14.75 -31.75
CA ARG A 11 -20.04 -15.41 -32.22
C ARG A 11 -20.18 -16.92 -32.25
N SER A 12 -19.42 -17.55 -33.14
CA SER A 12 -19.22 -19.02 -33.14
C SER A 12 -18.58 -19.48 -31.83
N SER A 13 -18.65 -20.79 -31.54
CA SER A 13 -18.12 -21.33 -30.28
C SER A 13 -16.63 -21.08 -30.09
N SER A 14 -15.83 -21.34 -31.13
CA SER A 14 -14.38 -21.12 -31.12
C SER A 14 -14.02 -19.65 -30.93
N HIS A 15 -14.66 -18.75 -31.70
CA HIS A 15 -14.40 -17.31 -31.58
C HIS A 15 -14.84 -16.77 -30.21
N ARG A 16 -15.98 -17.22 -29.65
CA ARG A 16 -16.39 -16.80 -28.31
C ARG A 16 -15.38 -17.23 -27.25
N GLN A 17 -14.86 -18.46 -27.33
CA GLN A 17 -13.83 -18.93 -26.39
C GLN A 17 -12.55 -18.12 -26.51
N ALA A 18 -12.08 -17.87 -27.73
CA ALA A 18 -10.92 -17.02 -28.01
C ALA A 18 -11.09 -15.59 -27.44
N LEU A 19 -12.26 -14.97 -27.66
CA LEU A 19 -12.57 -13.65 -27.14
C LEU A 19 -12.50 -13.59 -25.60
N LEU A 20 -13.10 -14.58 -24.91
CA LEU A 20 -13.10 -14.58 -23.46
C LEU A 20 -11.70 -14.83 -22.89
N ARG A 21 -10.92 -15.72 -23.52
CA ARG A 21 -9.51 -15.93 -23.17
C ARG A 21 -8.70 -14.65 -23.31
N ASN A 22 -8.90 -13.92 -24.41
CA ASN A 22 -8.23 -12.64 -24.65
C ASN A 22 -8.59 -11.62 -23.56
N LEU A 23 -9.89 -11.41 -23.29
CA LEU A 23 -10.34 -10.47 -22.26
C LEU A 23 -9.79 -10.80 -20.87
N VAL A 24 -9.75 -12.08 -20.49
CA VAL A 24 -9.19 -12.50 -19.20
C VAL A 24 -7.68 -12.34 -19.16
N THR A 25 -6.99 -12.60 -20.27
CA THR A 25 -5.54 -12.37 -20.38
C THR A 25 -5.23 -10.88 -20.16
N SER A 26 -5.89 -9.99 -20.91
CA SER A 26 -5.74 -8.53 -20.73
C SER A 26 -6.14 -8.04 -19.35
N LEU A 27 -7.14 -8.67 -18.71
CA LEU A 27 -7.53 -8.34 -17.34
C LEU A 27 -6.42 -8.68 -16.34
N ILE A 28 -5.76 -9.83 -16.47
CA ILE A 28 -4.67 -10.21 -15.56
C ILE A 28 -3.45 -9.32 -15.79
N GLU A 29 -3.18 -8.95 -17.05
CA GLU A 29 -2.10 -8.05 -17.42
C GLU A 29 -2.31 -6.64 -16.85
N HIS A 30 -3.39 -5.97 -17.23
CA HIS A 30 -3.60 -4.56 -16.91
C HIS A 30 -4.40 -4.31 -15.62
N GLU A 31 -4.94 -5.35 -14.98
CA GLU A 31 -5.82 -5.33 -13.80
C GLU A 31 -7.18 -4.64 -13.99
N THR A 32 -7.33 -3.80 -15.02
CA THR A 32 -8.56 -3.10 -15.38
C THR A 32 -8.69 -3.01 -16.91
N ILE A 33 -9.87 -3.34 -17.43
CA ILE A 33 -10.20 -3.24 -18.85
C ILE A 33 -11.56 -2.56 -19.04
N SER A 34 -11.73 -1.82 -20.13
CA SER A 34 -13.03 -1.28 -20.56
C SER A 34 -13.56 -2.04 -21.77
N THR A 35 -14.80 -2.53 -21.70
CA THR A 35 -15.43 -3.28 -22.78
C THR A 35 -16.96 -3.17 -22.73
N THR A 36 -17.68 -3.86 -23.59
CA THR A 36 -19.15 -3.85 -23.52
C THR A 36 -19.66 -4.63 -22.32
N PHE A 37 -20.75 -4.20 -21.71
CA PHE A 37 -21.29 -4.80 -20.48
C PHE A 37 -21.51 -6.32 -20.61
N ALA A 38 -22.04 -6.77 -21.74
CA ALA A 38 -22.25 -8.20 -22.02
C ALA A 38 -20.94 -9.00 -22.03
N LYS A 39 -19.86 -8.45 -22.63
CA LYS A 39 -18.55 -9.08 -22.67
C LYS A 39 -17.91 -9.09 -21.27
N ALA A 40 -17.97 -7.97 -20.56
CA ALA A 40 -17.45 -7.84 -19.20
C ALA A 40 -18.07 -8.89 -18.27
N LYS A 41 -19.39 -9.10 -18.35
CA LYS A 41 -20.09 -10.09 -17.51
C LYS A 41 -19.72 -11.55 -17.80
N GLU A 42 -19.48 -11.91 -19.06
CA GLU A 42 -19.01 -13.26 -19.37
C GLU A 42 -17.54 -13.46 -19.00
N ALA A 43 -16.68 -12.45 -19.24
CA ALA A 43 -15.28 -12.47 -18.83
C ALA A 43 -15.15 -12.55 -17.30
N GLN A 44 -16.02 -11.88 -16.55
CA GLN A 44 -16.09 -11.93 -15.08
C GLN A 44 -16.13 -13.38 -14.57
N ARG A 45 -17.03 -14.20 -15.13
CA ARG A 45 -17.22 -15.61 -14.71
C ARG A 45 -15.98 -16.46 -14.97
N MET A 46 -15.25 -16.18 -16.04
CA MET A 46 -14.03 -16.91 -16.39
C MET A 46 -12.85 -16.44 -15.53
N ALA A 47 -12.70 -15.13 -15.33
CA ALA A 47 -11.66 -14.54 -14.48
C ALA A 47 -11.76 -15.01 -13.02
N GLU A 48 -12.97 -15.05 -12.44
CA GLU A 48 -13.14 -15.51 -11.06
C GLU A 48 -12.74 -16.98 -10.87
N LYS A 49 -13.04 -17.84 -11.86
CA LYS A 49 -12.59 -19.24 -11.86
C LYS A 49 -11.08 -19.34 -11.99
N LEU A 50 -10.48 -18.52 -12.85
CA LEU A 50 -9.02 -18.50 -13.04
C LEU A 50 -8.29 -18.10 -11.75
N ILE A 51 -8.77 -17.07 -11.04
CA ILE A 51 -8.21 -16.67 -9.74
C ILE A 51 -8.40 -17.77 -8.70
N THR A 52 -9.53 -18.48 -8.74
CA THR A 52 -9.76 -19.64 -7.87
C THR A 52 -8.76 -20.78 -8.14
N LEU A 53 -8.38 -21.00 -9.40
CA LEU A 53 -7.29 -21.93 -9.76
C LEU A 53 -5.95 -21.44 -9.22
N GLY A 54 -5.67 -20.14 -9.35
CA GLY A 54 -4.48 -19.48 -8.78
C GLY A 54 -4.35 -19.73 -7.27
N LYS A 55 -5.45 -19.60 -6.53
CA LYS A 55 -5.50 -19.88 -5.08
C LYS A 55 -5.22 -21.34 -4.72
N ARG A 56 -5.69 -22.29 -5.52
CA ARG A 56 -5.46 -23.74 -5.28
C ARG A 56 -3.99 -24.12 -5.42
N ASN A 57 -3.26 -23.49 -6.34
CA ASN A 57 -1.81 -23.68 -6.55
C ASN A 57 -1.34 -25.14 -6.67
N THR A 58 -2.14 -26.01 -7.31
CA THR A 58 -1.73 -27.40 -7.64
C THR A 58 -1.16 -27.48 -9.06
N GLY A 59 -0.39 -28.54 -9.37
CA GLY A 59 0.13 -28.75 -10.73
C GLY A 59 -0.99 -28.82 -11.79
N ALA A 60 -2.09 -29.51 -11.47
CA ALA A 60 -3.28 -29.55 -12.32
C ALA A 60 -3.93 -28.17 -12.51
N ALA A 61 -3.98 -27.34 -11.46
CA ALA A 61 -4.50 -25.98 -11.56
C ALA A 61 -3.62 -25.08 -12.46
N ARG A 62 -2.29 -25.26 -12.41
CA ARG A 62 -1.35 -24.55 -13.30
C ARG A 62 -1.56 -24.92 -14.76
N LEU A 63 -1.69 -26.21 -15.09
CA LEU A 63 -1.98 -26.67 -16.45
C LEU A 63 -3.33 -26.12 -16.96
N GLN A 64 -4.36 -26.11 -16.12
CA GLN A 64 -5.66 -25.53 -16.47
C GLN A 64 -5.59 -24.03 -16.72
N ALA A 65 -4.81 -23.29 -15.92
CA ALA A 65 -4.61 -21.86 -16.11
C ALA A 65 -3.81 -21.55 -17.39
N GLN A 66 -2.77 -22.34 -17.69
CA GLN A 66 -1.97 -22.20 -18.92
C GLN A 66 -2.83 -22.35 -20.18
N ALA A 67 -3.79 -23.28 -20.18
CA ALA A 67 -4.71 -23.47 -21.31
C ALA A 67 -5.64 -22.26 -21.57
N ILE A 68 -5.81 -21.36 -20.59
CA ILE A 68 -6.68 -20.19 -20.72
C ILE A 68 -5.91 -19.00 -21.31
N PHE A 69 -4.65 -18.78 -20.92
CA PHE A 69 -3.86 -17.66 -21.40
C PHE A 69 -3.44 -17.81 -22.86
N TYR A 70 -3.19 -16.68 -23.54
CA TYR A 70 -2.50 -16.66 -24.83
C TYR A 70 -0.97 -16.65 -24.65
N GLU A 71 -0.47 -15.95 -23.63
CA GLU A 71 0.96 -15.89 -23.28
C GLU A 71 1.19 -16.37 -21.84
N PRO A 72 1.10 -17.69 -21.59
CA PRO A 72 1.10 -18.24 -20.23
C PRO A 72 2.39 -17.91 -19.46
N GLU A 73 3.53 -17.86 -20.13
CA GLU A 73 4.84 -17.59 -19.50
C GLU A 73 4.86 -16.23 -18.77
N LYS A 74 4.21 -15.21 -19.34
CA LYS A 74 4.13 -13.87 -18.74
C LYS A 74 3.13 -13.78 -17.59
N HIS A 75 1.97 -14.42 -17.73
CA HIS A 75 0.85 -14.18 -16.80
C HIS A 75 0.76 -15.20 -15.65
N ILE A 76 1.32 -16.41 -15.82
CA ILE A 76 1.31 -17.45 -14.78
C ILE A 76 2.05 -17.00 -13.51
N PRO A 77 3.25 -16.38 -13.57
CA PRO A 77 3.92 -15.86 -12.38
C PRO A 77 3.05 -14.87 -11.61
N LYS A 78 2.39 -13.93 -12.32
CA LYS A 78 1.48 -12.94 -11.73
C LYS A 78 0.26 -13.58 -11.06
N LEU A 79 -0.33 -14.60 -11.70
CA LEU A 79 -1.51 -15.30 -11.18
C LEU A 79 -1.22 -16.10 -9.91
N PHE A 80 -0.10 -16.82 -9.85
CA PHE A 80 0.25 -17.69 -8.73
C PHE A 80 1.12 -17.02 -7.65
N GLY A 81 1.65 -15.82 -7.91
CA GLY A 81 2.34 -14.96 -6.94
C GLY A 81 1.42 -13.86 -6.40
N PRO A 82 1.53 -12.61 -6.90
CA PRO A 82 0.89 -11.43 -6.29
C PRO A 82 -0.63 -11.53 -6.22
N LEU A 83 -1.30 -12.07 -7.25
CA LEU A 83 -2.77 -12.20 -7.23
C LEU A 83 -3.25 -13.28 -6.24
N ARG A 84 -2.45 -14.33 -6.03
CA ARG A 84 -2.77 -15.38 -5.06
C ARG A 84 -2.72 -14.83 -3.64
N GLU A 85 -1.67 -14.07 -3.31
CA GLU A 85 -1.48 -13.44 -2.00
C GLU A 85 -2.59 -12.42 -1.73
N ARG A 86 -2.83 -11.51 -2.68
CA ARG A 86 -3.89 -10.49 -2.59
C ARG A 86 -5.27 -11.09 -2.27
N TYR A 87 -5.61 -12.22 -2.87
CA TYR A 87 -6.93 -12.84 -2.71
C TYR A 87 -6.99 -14.02 -1.76
N ALA A 88 -5.94 -14.28 -0.98
CA ALA A 88 -5.87 -15.43 -0.07
C ALA A 88 -7.06 -15.45 0.90
N SER A 89 -7.31 -14.33 1.58
CA SER A 89 -8.36 -14.15 2.60
C SER A 89 -9.78 -13.94 2.04
N ARG A 90 -9.92 -13.63 0.74
CA ARG A 90 -11.19 -13.25 0.12
C ARG A 90 -11.99 -14.48 -0.39
N PRO A 91 -13.22 -14.72 0.06
CA PRO A 91 -14.05 -15.84 -0.41
C PRO A 91 -14.87 -15.45 -1.66
N GLY A 92 -14.19 -15.42 -2.82
CA GLY A 92 -14.84 -15.07 -4.09
C GLY A 92 -15.04 -13.57 -4.31
N GLY A 93 -15.62 -13.19 -5.46
CA GLY A 93 -15.84 -11.79 -5.81
C GLY A 93 -14.53 -11.01 -6.02
N TYR A 94 -13.60 -11.59 -6.78
CA TYR A 94 -12.28 -11.00 -7.08
C TYR A 94 -12.32 -9.94 -8.17
N THR A 95 -13.44 -9.85 -8.88
CA THR A 95 -13.63 -8.91 -9.98
C THR A 95 -14.84 -8.04 -9.71
N ARG A 96 -14.85 -6.84 -10.30
CA ARG A 96 -15.95 -5.90 -10.24
C ARG A 96 -16.27 -5.41 -11.63
N VAL A 97 -17.56 -5.36 -11.95
CA VAL A 97 -18.07 -4.77 -13.20
C VAL A 97 -18.78 -3.47 -12.83
N LEU A 98 -18.26 -2.36 -13.31
CA LEU A 98 -18.85 -1.03 -13.16
C LEU A 98 -19.43 -0.59 -14.50
N ARG A 99 -20.69 -0.19 -14.53
CA ARG A 99 -21.28 0.38 -15.74
C ARG A 99 -20.64 1.75 -16.01
N GLN A 100 -20.38 2.01 -17.28
CA GLN A 100 -19.94 3.30 -17.79
C GLN A 100 -21.03 3.85 -18.72
N GLU A 101 -20.91 5.11 -19.10
CA GLU A 101 -21.74 5.71 -20.14
C GLU A 101 -21.73 4.90 -21.44
N ASN A 102 -22.81 5.02 -22.21
CA ASN A 102 -22.90 4.37 -23.50
C ASN A 102 -21.87 4.97 -24.45
N ARG A 103 -21.23 4.12 -25.25
CA ARG A 103 -20.25 4.59 -26.22
C ARG A 103 -20.93 5.46 -27.26
N ALA A 104 -20.42 6.67 -27.49
CA ALA A 104 -21.07 7.69 -28.31
C ALA A 104 -21.45 7.21 -29.73
N LYS A 105 -20.55 6.48 -30.41
CA LYS A 105 -20.72 6.09 -31.82
C LYS A 105 -21.87 5.12 -32.07
N ASP A 106 -22.02 4.10 -31.23
CA ASP A 106 -22.96 3.00 -31.45
C ASP A 106 -23.92 2.75 -30.28
N GLN A 107 -23.92 3.66 -29.30
CA GLN A 107 -24.72 3.60 -28.07
C GLN A 107 -24.60 2.27 -27.33
N ALA A 108 -23.52 1.52 -27.53
CA ALA A 108 -23.32 0.26 -26.87
C ALA A 108 -23.08 0.49 -25.37
N GLU A 109 -23.78 -0.28 -24.52
CA GLU A 109 -23.55 -0.28 -23.08
C GLU A 109 -22.12 -0.72 -22.78
N THR A 110 -21.33 0.17 -22.18
CA THR A 110 -19.95 -0.12 -21.77
C THR A 110 -19.84 -0.34 -20.27
N ALA A 111 -18.80 -1.06 -19.89
CA ALA A 111 -18.49 -1.34 -18.50
C ALA A 111 -16.99 -1.54 -18.32
N ILE A 112 -16.51 -1.13 -17.15
CA ILE A 112 -15.17 -1.40 -16.68
C ILE A 112 -15.20 -2.71 -15.90
N LEU A 113 -14.36 -3.66 -16.29
CA LEU A 113 -14.07 -4.87 -15.54
C LEU A 113 -12.71 -4.68 -14.86
N CYS A 114 -12.69 -4.69 -13.54
CA CYS A 114 -11.47 -4.52 -12.75
C CYS A 114 -11.29 -5.63 -11.72
N LEU A 115 -10.03 -5.87 -11.37
CA LEU A 115 -9.60 -6.65 -10.21
C LEU A 115 -9.78 -5.81 -8.94
N VAL A 116 -10.36 -6.41 -7.91
CA VAL A 116 -10.58 -5.74 -6.62
C VAL A 116 -9.30 -5.66 -5.81
N ASP A 117 -9.19 -4.70 -4.91
CA ASP A 117 -8.03 -4.55 -4.00
C ASP A 117 -6.68 -4.38 -4.73
N GLY A 118 -6.72 -4.03 -6.02
CA GLY A 118 -5.53 -3.71 -6.81
C GLY A 118 -5.24 -2.21 -6.87
N PRO A 119 -4.04 -1.82 -7.34
CA PRO A 119 -3.65 -0.42 -7.55
C PRO A 119 -4.61 0.31 -8.51
N LYS A 120 -5.18 -0.40 -9.49
CA LYS A 120 -6.10 0.17 -10.50
C LYS A 120 -7.59 -0.05 -10.18
N ASP A 121 -7.95 -0.27 -8.92
CA ASP A 121 -9.35 -0.43 -8.51
C ASP A 121 -10.11 0.90 -8.65
N VAL A 122 -10.97 1.00 -9.66
CA VAL A 122 -11.76 2.20 -9.92
C VAL A 122 -12.66 2.58 -8.75
N ARG A 123 -13.25 1.60 -8.03
CA ARG A 123 -14.15 1.92 -6.89
C ARG A 123 -13.37 2.52 -5.73
N TRP A 124 -12.11 2.13 -5.54
CA TRP A 124 -11.22 2.71 -4.54
C TRP A 124 -11.00 4.19 -4.82
N HIS A 125 -10.51 4.51 -6.01
CA HIS A 125 -10.23 5.88 -6.45
C HIS A 125 -11.48 6.77 -6.43
N MET A 126 -12.64 6.25 -6.86
CA MET A 126 -13.90 6.98 -6.76
C MET A 126 -14.28 7.28 -5.32
N THR A 127 -14.12 6.31 -4.40
CA THR A 127 -14.45 6.51 -2.98
C THR A 127 -13.54 7.56 -2.36
N ALA A 128 -12.23 7.50 -2.63
CA ALA A 128 -11.29 8.52 -2.17
C ALA A 128 -11.67 9.92 -2.67
N ARG A 129 -12.01 10.08 -3.97
CA ARG A 129 -12.46 11.36 -4.53
C ARG A 129 -13.77 11.86 -3.90
N THR A 130 -14.71 10.97 -3.60
CA THR A 130 -15.95 11.33 -2.89
C THR A 130 -15.64 11.85 -1.48
N LEU A 131 -14.71 11.23 -0.75
CA LEU A 131 -14.30 11.68 0.57
C LEU A 131 -13.65 13.07 0.54
N VAL A 132 -12.77 13.33 -0.43
CA VAL A 132 -12.19 14.67 -0.66
C VAL A 132 -13.31 15.69 -0.87
N HIS A 133 -14.24 15.39 -1.77
CA HIS A 133 -15.34 16.30 -2.08
C HIS A 133 -16.26 16.56 -0.88
N GLU A 134 -16.61 15.54 -0.09
CA GLU A 134 -17.44 15.69 1.10
C GLU A 134 -16.73 16.54 2.18
N ARG A 135 -15.41 16.39 2.34
CA ARG A 135 -14.58 17.23 3.23
C ARG A 135 -14.51 18.68 2.77
N GLU A 136 -14.31 18.91 1.47
CA GLU A 136 -14.26 20.26 0.88
C GLU A 136 -15.58 21.02 1.04
N ASN A 137 -16.71 20.31 1.03
CA ASN A 137 -18.05 20.90 1.12
C ASN A 137 -18.65 20.87 2.53
N ASP A 138 -17.89 20.43 3.55
CA ASP A 138 -18.33 20.27 4.94
C ASP A 138 -19.70 19.56 5.07
N ARG A 139 -19.91 18.52 4.26
CA ARG A 139 -21.16 17.76 4.24
C ARG A 139 -21.07 16.54 5.14
N SER A 140 -22.20 16.18 5.75
CA SER A 140 -22.31 14.88 6.40
C SER A 140 -22.17 13.75 5.38
N MET A 141 -21.38 12.75 5.74
CA MET A 141 -21.11 11.57 4.92
C MET A 141 -22.40 10.81 4.64
N HIS A 142 -22.66 10.51 3.37
CA HIS A 142 -23.85 9.74 3.00
C HIS A 142 -23.69 8.26 3.38
N GLU A 143 -24.80 7.58 3.70
CA GLU A 143 -24.81 6.17 4.12
C GLU A 143 -24.15 5.25 3.07
N MET A 144 -24.42 5.51 1.79
CA MET A 144 -23.80 4.76 0.69
C MET A 144 -22.28 4.95 0.66
N THR A 145 -21.77 6.15 0.95
CA THR A 145 -20.33 6.44 1.00
C THR A 145 -19.67 5.65 2.14
N LEU A 146 -20.26 5.65 3.34
CA LEU A 146 -19.80 4.81 4.46
C LEU A 146 -19.77 3.32 4.10
N MET A 147 -20.83 2.82 3.45
CA MET A 147 -20.89 1.43 3.01
C MET A 147 -19.78 1.11 2.00
N ASN A 148 -19.45 2.04 1.10
CA ASN A 148 -18.37 1.87 0.13
C ASN A 148 -17.01 1.85 0.78
N VAL A 149 -16.74 2.79 1.69
CA VAL A 149 -15.52 2.81 2.52
C VAL A 149 -15.34 1.46 3.18
N ARG A 150 -16.36 0.97 3.90
CA ARG A 150 -16.32 -0.35 4.54
C ARG A 150 -16.04 -1.48 3.56
N LYS A 151 -16.59 -1.45 2.35
CA LYS A 151 -16.41 -2.52 1.35
C LYS A 151 -15.01 -2.52 0.74
N VAL A 152 -14.42 -1.36 0.47
CA VAL A 152 -13.12 -1.26 -0.20
C VAL A 152 -11.94 -1.46 0.77
N THR A 153 -12.16 -1.24 2.08
CA THR A 153 -11.11 -1.42 3.10
C THR A 153 -11.11 -2.80 3.75
N ARG A 154 -12.25 -3.50 3.79
CA ARG A 154 -12.44 -4.75 4.57
C ARG A 154 -11.37 -5.84 4.38
N PHE A 155 -10.83 -6.01 3.17
CA PHE A 155 -9.90 -7.09 2.85
C PHE A 155 -8.48 -6.61 2.52
N ARG A 156 -8.22 -5.30 2.66
CA ARG A 156 -6.89 -4.73 2.49
C ARG A 156 -6.19 -4.70 3.84
N GLU A 157 -4.92 -5.07 3.86
CA GLU A 157 -4.06 -4.83 5.02
C GLU A 157 -3.90 -3.32 5.22
N GLY A 158 -4.13 -2.80 6.43
CA GLY A 158 -4.12 -1.36 6.68
C GLY A 158 -5.15 -0.56 5.87
N GLY A 159 -6.25 -1.17 5.41
CA GLY A 159 -7.12 -0.58 4.38
C GLY A 159 -7.68 0.82 4.68
N LEU A 160 -7.95 1.16 5.95
CA LEU A 160 -8.40 2.50 6.33
C LEU A 160 -7.26 3.53 6.27
N GLU A 161 -6.07 3.15 6.71
CA GLU A 161 -4.87 4.01 6.70
C GLU A 161 -4.47 4.31 5.25
N LEU A 162 -4.40 3.28 4.41
CA LEU A 162 -4.15 3.43 2.97
C LEU A 162 -5.18 4.31 2.27
N LEU A 163 -6.46 4.23 2.68
CA LEU A 163 -7.51 5.07 2.09
C LEU A 163 -7.33 6.53 2.51
N GLU A 164 -6.99 6.76 3.77
CA GLU A 164 -6.72 8.10 4.27
C GLU A 164 -5.48 8.72 3.62
N GLU A 165 -4.43 7.92 3.37
CA GLU A 165 -3.25 8.33 2.61
C GLU A 165 -3.60 8.73 1.17
N GLU A 166 -4.42 7.93 0.49
CA GLU A 166 -4.89 8.24 -0.86
C GLU A 166 -5.71 9.54 -0.88
N VAL A 167 -6.61 9.73 0.08
CA VAL A 167 -7.38 10.97 0.22
C VAL A 167 -6.45 12.17 0.45
N ARG A 168 -5.47 12.06 1.36
CA ARG A 168 -4.47 13.11 1.60
C ARG A 168 -3.62 13.39 0.36
N LYS A 169 -3.28 12.36 -0.43
CA LYS A 169 -2.57 12.50 -1.70
C LYS A 169 -3.39 13.32 -2.69
N LEU A 170 -4.68 13.03 -2.82
CA LEU A 170 -5.60 13.78 -3.68
C LEU A 170 -5.81 15.23 -3.20
N GLU A 171 -5.94 15.46 -1.89
CA GLU A 171 -6.03 16.81 -1.31
C GLU A 171 -4.78 17.65 -1.61
N ARG A 172 -3.58 17.04 -1.52
CA ARG A 172 -2.31 17.71 -1.85
C ARG A 172 -2.16 17.98 -3.36
N GLY A 173 -2.76 17.15 -4.20
CA GLY A 173 -2.73 17.25 -5.66
C GLY A 173 -3.56 18.41 -6.24
N GLY A 174 -4.40 19.06 -5.43
CA GLY A 174 -5.23 20.19 -5.85
C GLY A 174 -6.45 19.75 -6.67
N GLY A 175 -7.64 19.95 -6.10
CA GLY A 175 -8.91 19.70 -6.78
C GLY A 175 -9.05 20.51 -8.07
N GLY A 176 -9.28 19.81 -9.20
CA GLY A 176 -9.72 20.41 -10.47
C GLY A 176 -8.75 20.22 -11.64
N GLY A 177 -8.65 19.01 -12.18
CA GLY A 177 -7.78 18.78 -13.34
C GLY A 177 -7.83 17.39 -13.97
N GLY A 178 -8.97 16.69 -13.91
CA GLY A 178 -9.07 15.31 -14.40
C GLY A 178 -8.81 15.12 -15.90
N ALA A 179 -8.72 16.19 -16.69
CA ALA A 179 -8.48 16.13 -18.14
C ALA A 179 -7.00 16.28 -18.55
N VAL A 180 -6.13 16.79 -17.67
CA VAL A 180 -4.71 16.99 -17.97
C VAL A 180 -3.89 15.75 -17.61
N ALA A 181 -4.21 15.11 -16.48
CA ALA A 181 -3.54 13.90 -16.00
C ALA A 181 -3.64 12.68 -16.94
N ALA A 182 -4.69 12.57 -17.76
CA ALA A 182 -4.81 11.47 -18.73
C ALA A 182 -3.86 11.62 -19.93
N LYS A 183 -3.40 12.85 -20.21
CA LYS A 183 -2.44 13.16 -21.27
C LYS A 183 -0.99 13.05 -20.78
N GLU A 184 -0.77 13.27 -19.49
CA GLU A 184 0.54 13.11 -18.83
C GLU A 184 0.81 11.63 -18.49
N ALA A 185 -0.19 10.87 -18.02
CA ALA A 185 -0.04 9.45 -17.69
C ALA A 185 0.25 8.52 -18.89
N GLY A 186 -0.03 8.97 -20.11
CA GLY A 186 0.33 8.24 -21.34
C GLY A 186 1.77 8.49 -21.80
N LYS A 187 2.43 9.52 -21.25
CA LYS A 187 3.83 9.87 -21.51
C LYS A 187 4.74 9.38 -20.37
N GLU A 188 4.28 9.47 -19.13
CA GLU A 188 4.97 8.92 -17.95
C GLU A 188 5.12 7.38 -18.05
N ALA A 189 4.12 6.65 -18.53
CA ALA A 189 4.22 5.18 -18.67
C ALA A 189 5.23 4.67 -19.72
N GLU A 190 5.76 5.54 -20.59
CA GLU A 190 6.80 5.22 -21.58
C GLU A 190 8.21 5.60 -21.06
N GLU A 191 8.31 6.54 -20.10
CA GLU A 191 9.56 6.92 -19.40
C GLU A 191 9.78 6.10 -18.10
N ASP A 192 8.71 5.75 -17.37
CA ASP A 192 8.74 4.98 -16.11
C ASP A 192 9.21 3.52 -16.27
N ALA A 193 9.32 3.01 -17.51
CA ALA A 193 9.88 1.68 -17.78
C ALA A 193 11.41 1.65 -17.73
N GLU A 194 12.08 2.80 -17.70
CA GLU A 194 13.55 2.91 -17.61
C GLU A 194 14.07 3.35 -16.22
N ASP A 195 13.22 3.87 -15.31
CA ASP A 195 13.62 4.49 -14.02
C ASP A 195 13.30 3.69 -12.74
N GLU A 196 12.86 2.43 -12.82
CA GLU A 196 12.59 1.57 -11.64
C GLU A 196 13.89 1.12 -10.93
N TRP A 197 14.61 1.98 -10.21
CA TRP A 197 15.42 1.65 -8.99
C TRP A 197 15.85 2.93 -8.24
N GLU A 198 14.98 3.49 -7.37
CA GLU A 198 15.25 4.39 -6.21
C GLU A 198 13.91 5.08 -5.88
N ASP A 199 13.17 4.83 -4.80
CA ASP A 199 13.47 5.17 -3.40
C ASP A 199 12.46 4.51 -2.44
N ILE A 200 12.94 4.00 -1.31
CA ILE A 200 12.15 3.42 -0.21
C ILE A 200 11.80 4.52 0.82
N ASP A 201 10.54 4.59 1.21
CA ASP A 201 9.85 5.66 1.95
C ASP A 201 10.49 6.23 3.25
N ASP A 202 10.42 7.57 3.37
CA ASP A 202 10.82 8.43 4.50
C ASP A 202 10.11 8.16 5.86
N GLU A 203 9.05 7.36 5.91
CA GLU A 203 8.38 7.00 7.19
C GLU A 203 9.09 5.86 7.93
N VAL A 204 9.74 4.96 7.18
CA VAL A 204 10.61 3.92 7.77
C VAL A 204 11.75 4.59 8.54
N ILE A 205 12.24 5.74 8.06
CA ILE A 205 13.30 6.53 8.69
C ILE A 205 12.80 7.19 9.98
N LYS A 206 11.62 7.83 9.98
CA LYS A 206 11.04 8.44 11.21
C LYS A 206 10.75 7.42 12.30
N HIS A 207 10.28 6.23 11.94
CA HIS A 207 9.99 5.17 12.90
C HIS A 207 11.28 4.60 13.52
N LYS A 208 12.34 4.46 12.70
CA LYS A 208 13.68 4.06 13.16
C LYS A 208 14.31 5.12 14.09
N GLU A 209 14.17 6.41 13.79
CA GLU A 209 14.69 7.50 14.63
C GLU A 209 13.95 7.66 15.97
N ALA A 210 12.62 7.49 15.98
CA ALA A 210 11.82 7.53 17.20
C ALA A 210 12.13 6.35 18.13
N ARG A 211 12.30 5.14 17.56
CA ARG A 211 12.73 3.96 18.32
C ARG A 211 14.12 4.17 18.93
N ARG A 212 15.06 4.78 18.20
CA ARG A 212 16.39 5.15 18.74
C ARG A 212 16.34 6.11 19.92
N ARG A 213 15.51 7.16 19.87
CA ARG A 213 15.38 8.10 20.99
C ARG A 213 14.79 7.46 22.24
N ARG A 214 13.84 6.53 22.08
CA ARG A 214 13.26 5.79 23.21
C ARG A 214 14.30 4.88 23.87
N LEU A 215 15.04 4.13 23.07
CA LEU A 215 16.10 3.24 23.56
C LEU A 215 17.25 4.01 24.23
N ALA A 216 17.63 5.18 23.70
CA ALA A 216 18.64 6.04 24.32
C ALA A 216 18.20 6.54 25.71
N LYS A 217 16.94 7.00 25.84
CA LYS A 217 16.40 7.48 27.12
C LYS A 217 16.27 6.36 28.16
N GLU A 218 15.93 5.14 27.72
CA GLU A 218 15.86 3.95 28.57
C GLU A 218 17.26 3.50 29.05
N ARG A 219 18.30 3.70 28.23
CA ARG A 219 19.71 3.47 28.63
C ARG A 219 20.19 4.48 29.68
N GLU A 220 19.81 5.75 29.57
CA GLU A 220 20.16 6.80 30.55
C GLU A 220 19.50 6.55 31.91
N LEU A 221 18.19 6.29 31.93
CA LEU A 221 17.43 6.01 33.16
C LEU A 221 17.95 4.75 33.87
N ASN A 222 18.22 3.67 33.12
CA ASN A 222 18.83 2.46 33.69
C ASN A 222 20.27 2.71 34.19
N GLY A 223 21.00 3.68 33.62
CA GLY A 223 22.34 4.06 34.07
C GLY A 223 22.33 4.76 35.42
N GLU A 224 21.44 5.73 35.61
CA GLU A 224 21.28 6.44 36.89
C GLU A 224 20.82 5.50 38.01
N GLU A 225 19.88 4.60 37.73
CA GLU A 225 19.41 3.60 38.70
C GLU A 225 20.53 2.60 39.09
N VAL A 226 21.40 2.23 38.15
CA VAL A 226 22.55 1.36 38.41
C VAL A 226 23.57 2.03 39.32
N GLU A 227 23.91 3.30 39.08
CA GLU A 227 24.86 4.04 39.91
C GLU A 227 24.32 4.26 41.33
N ALA A 228 23.03 4.58 41.47
CA ALA A 228 22.38 4.69 42.77
C ALA A 228 22.43 3.35 43.53
N LEU A 229 22.09 2.23 42.85
CA LEU A 229 22.17 0.89 43.46
C LEU A 229 23.60 0.50 43.85
N LYS A 230 24.61 0.87 43.06
CA LYS A 230 26.02 0.63 43.39
C LYS A 230 26.47 1.43 44.60
N SER A 231 26.06 2.70 44.70
CA SER A 231 26.32 3.55 45.87
C SER A 231 25.68 2.97 47.14
N ASP A 232 24.40 2.61 47.06
CA ASP A 232 23.67 2.02 48.20
C ASP A 232 24.28 0.67 48.64
N ILE A 233 24.74 -0.15 47.68
CA ILE A 233 25.43 -1.41 47.98
C ILE A 233 26.81 -1.16 48.60
N ALA A 234 27.53 -0.12 48.17
CA ALA A 234 28.83 0.25 48.74
C ALA A 234 28.69 0.76 50.19
N GLU A 235 27.68 1.58 50.49
CA GLU A 235 27.37 2.03 51.86
C GLU A 235 26.86 0.89 52.76
N ALA A 236 26.15 -0.08 52.18
CA ALA A 236 25.73 -1.27 52.92
C ALA A 236 26.94 -2.11 53.38
N GLY A 237 28.06 -2.07 52.65
CA GLY A 237 29.28 -2.81 52.95
C GLY A 237 29.06 -4.32 52.88
N ASP A 238 29.63 -5.07 53.82
CA ASP A 238 29.56 -6.54 53.85
C ASP A 238 28.39 -7.10 54.69
N ARG A 239 27.36 -6.28 54.92
CA ARG A 239 26.16 -6.70 55.64
C ARG A 239 25.36 -7.70 54.79
N ASP A 240 25.17 -8.91 55.30
CA ASP A 240 24.40 -9.95 54.61
C ASP A 240 22.94 -10.02 55.09
N ASP A 241 22.21 -8.91 54.90
CA ASP A 241 20.79 -8.83 55.21
C ASP A 241 19.90 -8.99 53.97
N ARG A 242 18.60 -9.25 54.19
CA ARG A 242 17.63 -9.48 53.09
C ARG A 242 17.54 -8.27 52.15
N LYS A 243 17.74 -7.05 52.66
CA LYS A 243 17.67 -5.81 51.88
C LYS A 243 18.85 -5.71 50.90
N THR A 244 20.06 -5.97 51.36
CA THR A 244 21.29 -5.96 50.55
C THR A 244 21.26 -7.02 49.45
N ARG A 245 20.78 -8.23 49.75
CA ARG A 245 20.59 -9.29 48.74
C ARG A 245 19.62 -8.87 47.63
N ARG A 246 18.54 -8.17 47.98
CA ARG A 246 17.54 -7.70 46.99
C ARG A 246 18.10 -6.61 46.08
N MET A 247 18.94 -5.72 46.61
CA MET A 247 19.64 -4.70 45.83
C MET A 247 20.65 -5.33 44.86
N LYS A 248 21.49 -6.27 45.35
CA LYS A 248 22.45 -7.03 44.52
C LYS A 248 21.77 -7.89 43.43
N TRP A 249 20.55 -8.37 43.68
CA TRP A 249 19.76 -9.08 42.66
C TRP A 249 19.22 -8.12 41.59
N LYS A 250 18.63 -6.99 42.00
CA LYS A 250 18.12 -5.97 41.07
C LYS A 250 19.21 -5.42 40.16
N LEU A 251 20.40 -5.14 40.70
CA LEU A 251 21.54 -4.66 39.92
C LEU A 251 21.89 -5.62 38.79
N ARG A 252 22.00 -6.93 39.09
CA ARG A 252 22.28 -7.97 38.09
C ARG A 252 21.21 -8.11 37.02
N GLU A 253 19.95 -7.93 37.38
CA GLU A 253 18.83 -8.00 36.43
C GLU A 253 18.87 -6.82 35.44
N ILE A 254 19.22 -5.62 35.91
CA ILE A 254 19.35 -4.42 35.06
C ILE A 254 20.57 -4.53 34.14
N GLU A 255 21.72 -5.00 34.65
CA GLU A 255 22.93 -5.21 33.84
C GLU A 255 22.70 -6.22 32.71
N ARG A 256 21.97 -7.33 32.97
CA ARG A 256 21.62 -8.32 31.93
C ARG A 256 20.81 -7.70 30.79
N ARG A 257 19.81 -6.88 31.11
CA ARG A 257 18.98 -6.20 30.10
C ARG A 257 19.77 -5.19 29.27
N ARG A 258 20.76 -4.52 29.88
CA ARG A 258 21.65 -3.59 29.18
C ARG A 258 22.48 -4.29 28.11
N ASP A 259 23.00 -5.49 28.39
CA ASP A 259 23.77 -6.28 27.43
C ASP A 259 22.92 -6.81 26.27
N GLU A 260 21.66 -7.16 26.52
CA GLU A 260 20.71 -7.55 25.47
C GLU A 260 20.43 -6.37 24.53
N LEU A 261 20.21 -5.17 25.08
CA LEU A 261 19.98 -3.95 24.31
C LEU A 261 21.23 -3.46 23.55
N ALA A 262 22.44 -3.78 24.00
CA ALA A 262 23.68 -3.41 23.33
C ALA A 262 23.96 -4.24 22.07
N LYS A 263 23.46 -5.49 22.02
CA LYS A 263 23.63 -6.40 20.87
C LYS A 263 22.77 -6.02 19.66
N GLU A 264 21.81 -5.10 19.80
CA GLU A 264 20.89 -4.69 18.73
C GLU A 264 21.41 -3.56 17.82
N GLU A 265 22.63 -3.03 17.98
CA GLU A 265 23.10 -1.86 17.21
C GLU A 265 24.02 -2.18 16.02
N PHE A 266 23.70 -1.64 14.83
CA PHE A 266 24.64 -1.42 13.71
C PHE A 266 24.68 0.09 13.32
N PRO A 267 25.81 0.55 12.74
CA PRO A 267 26.32 1.92 12.87
C PRO A 267 25.70 2.90 11.87
N VAL A 268 25.70 4.19 12.23
CA VAL A 268 25.50 5.28 11.28
C VAL A 268 26.55 6.32 11.58
N SER A 269 27.11 6.91 10.53
CA SER A 269 26.71 8.25 10.13
C SER A 269 27.54 8.70 8.95
N LEU A 270 26.92 9.39 8.00
CA LEU A 270 27.23 10.80 7.82
C LEU A 270 26.15 11.50 7.00
N ALA A 271 25.72 12.65 7.50
CA ALA A 271 25.01 13.65 6.74
C ALA A 271 25.93 14.86 6.57
N SER A 272 26.06 15.32 5.33
CA SER A 272 26.35 16.71 4.96
C SER A 272 26.00 16.85 3.47
N SER A 273 24.77 17.22 3.08
CA SER A 273 24.27 18.60 2.89
C SER A 273 25.11 19.40 1.86
N ILE A 274 24.60 20.18 0.89
CA ILE A 274 23.69 21.36 0.94
C ILE A 274 23.35 21.71 -0.55
N ARG A 275 22.10 21.79 -1.05
CA ARG A 275 21.06 22.88 -1.10
C ARG A 275 21.41 24.18 -1.90
N ILE A 276 20.64 24.53 -2.94
CA ILE A 276 20.23 25.94 -3.27
C ILE A 276 18.76 25.95 -3.76
N GLY A 277 18.04 27.08 -3.59
CA GLY A 277 16.58 27.18 -3.69
C GLY A 277 15.98 27.75 -4.99
N GLY A 278 14.80 27.17 -5.31
CA GLY A 278 13.58 27.78 -5.86
C GLY A 278 12.35 27.24 -5.09
N SER A 279 11.27 28.04 -4.93
CA SER A 279 10.05 27.87 -4.07
C SER A 279 10.07 28.45 -2.63
N ARG A 280 8.94 29.08 -2.24
CA ARG A 280 8.67 29.82 -0.97
C ARG A 280 8.89 28.99 0.30
N LYS A 281 8.74 27.66 0.25
CA LYS A 281 9.02 26.75 1.38
C LYS A 281 10.52 26.73 1.74
N ARG A 282 11.41 26.93 0.76
CA ARG A 282 12.87 26.87 0.96
C ARG A 282 13.46 28.13 1.62
N ARG A 283 12.86 29.32 1.43
CA ARG A 283 13.28 30.55 2.14
C ARG A 283 13.01 30.49 3.65
N ARG A 284 11.87 29.90 4.05
CA ARG A 284 11.53 29.71 5.48
C ARG A 284 12.44 28.70 6.18
N LEU A 285 12.88 27.66 5.46
CA LEU A 285 13.81 26.65 5.97
C LEU A 285 15.26 27.17 6.05
N ALA A 286 15.67 28.09 5.17
CA ALA A 286 16.97 28.76 5.25
C ALA A 286 17.04 29.75 6.44
N ALA A 287 16.03 30.59 6.63
CA ALA A 287 15.98 31.57 7.72
C ALA A 287 15.93 30.93 9.12
N ARG A 288 15.33 29.73 9.23
CA ARG A 288 15.23 29.01 10.51
C ARG A 288 16.53 28.28 10.86
N GLN A 289 17.34 27.90 9.87
CA GLN A 289 18.64 27.26 10.08
C GLN A 289 19.74 28.28 10.45
N ALA A 290 19.70 29.49 9.86
CA ALA A 290 20.64 30.57 10.19
C ALA A 290 20.56 31.04 11.65
N LYS A 291 19.39 30.91 12.29
CA LYS A 291 19.19 31.18 13.72
C LYS A 291 19.81 30.13 14.66
N ILE A 292 20.16 28.95 14.15
CA ILE A 292 20.67 27.84 14.96
C ILE A 292 22.21 27.76 14.93
N THR A 293 22.87 28.42 13.97
CA THR A 293 24.31 28.23 13.71
C THR A 293 25.20 29.47 13.93
N ASN A 294 24.72 30.55 14.56
CA ASN A 294 25.53 31.75 14.88
C ASN A 294 26.43 32.26 13.74
N ILE A 295 25.90 32.34 12.51
CA ILE A 295 26.57 33.03 11.41
C ILE A 295 25.78 34.30 11.14
N THR A 296 26.37 35.44 11.50
CA THR A 296 25.86 36.78 11.18
C THR A 296 26.03 37.02 9.68
N VAL A 297 24.93 37.28 8.99
CA VAL A 297 24.95 37.90 7.66
C VAL A 297 24.48 39.33 7.89
N GLU A 298 25.40 40.29 7.77
CA GLU A 298 25.11 41.72 7.83
C GLU A 298 24.19 42.14 6.66
N ALA A 299 23.41 43.20 6.90
CA ALA A 299 22.10 43.48 6.30
C ALA A 299 22.06 43.70 4.78
#